data_AF-A0A0C9TMN5-F1
#
_entry.id   AF-A0A0C9TMN5-F1
#
_cell.length_a   1.000
_cell.length_b   1.000
_cell.length_c   1.000
_cell.angle_alpha   90.00
_cell.angle_beta   90.00
_cell.angle_gamma   90.00
#
_symmetry.space_group_name_H-M   'P 1'
#
loop_
_entity.id
_entity.type
_entity.pdbx_description
1 polymer ?
#
loop_
_entity_poly.entity_id
_entity_poly.type
_entity_poly.pdbx_seq_one_letter_code
_entity_poly.pdbx_strand_id
1 'polypeptide(L)'
;MRRFVEEVLVPYFEAKRKVKGYPDDLKAIWVIDCWSVHRSEEFCRWMAENHPNIILLYIPANCTGIFQPCDVGMQRPLKLLLKRFSLEDVVEEVSKAFE
;
A
#
# COMPACT_ATOMS: atom_id res chain seq x y z
N MET A 1 5.95 -7.49 9.94
CA MET A 1 5.22 -7.81 8.70
C MET A 1 4.06 -8.78 8.93
N ARG A 2 4.28 -9.92 9.61
CA ARG A 2 3.22 -10.91 9.92
C ARG A 2 1.96 -10.30 10.53
N ARG A 3 2.12 -9.49 11.57
CA ARG A 3 0.99 -8.79 12.22
C ARG A 3 0.10 -8.00 11.25
N PHE A 4 0.70 -7.27 10.29
CA PHE A 4 -0.09 -6.57 9.27
C PHE A 4 -0.84 -7.55 8.35
N VAL A 5 -0.21 -8.68 8.00
CA VAL A 5 -0.87 -9.70 7.17
C VAL A 5 -2.07 -10.29 7.89
N GLU A 6 -1.89 -10.66 9.16
CA GLU A 6 -2.90 -11.31 10.00
C GLU A 6 -4.03 -10.37 10.42
N GLU A 7 -3.72 -9.13 10.79
CA GLU A 7 -4.70 -8.19 11.34
C GLU A 7 -5.38 -7.33 10.26
N VAL A 8 -4.74 -7.16 9.10
CA VAL A 8 -5.21 -6.21 8.08
C VAL A 8 -5.42 -6.87 6.73
N LEU A 9 -4.38 -7.43 6.11
CA LEU A 9 -4.43 -7.87 4.72
C LEU A 9 -5.40 -9.04 4.51
N VAL A 10 -5.23 -10.12 5.29
CA VAL A 10 -6.02 -11.35 5.16
C VAL A 10 -7.49 -11.09 5.53
N PRO A 11 -7.81 -10.46 6.68
CA PRO A 11 -9.20 -10.16 7.02
C PRO A 11 -9.89 -9.30 5.97
N TYR A 12 -9.20 -8.29 5.43
CA TYR A 12 -9.75 -7.43 4.38
C TYR A 12 -10.03 -8.23 3.10
N PHE A 13 -9.07 -9.02 2.64
CA PHE A 13 -9.21 -9.81 1.42
C PHE A 13 -10.37 -10.81 1.54
N GLU A 14 -10.44 -11.56 2.63
CA GLU A 14 -11.52 -12.52 2.86
C GLU A 14 -12.89 -11.85 2.94
N ALA A 15 -13.00 -10.71 3.62
CA ALA A 15 -14.25 -9.96 3.69
C ALA A 15 -14.71 -9.51 2.30
N LYS A 16 -13.80 -8.96 1.49
CA LYS A 16 -14.13 -8.52 0.11
C LYS A 16 -14.48 -9.70 -0.80
N ARG A 17 -13.75 -10.81 -0.67
CA ARG A 17 -14.02 -12.05 -1.40
C ARG A 17 -15.41 -12.59 -1.10
N LYS A 18 -15.79 -12.67 0.18
CA LYS A 18 -17.13 -13.11 0.64
C LYS A 18 -18.23 -12.21 0.12
N VAL A 19 -18.08 -10.89 0.20
CA VAL A 19 -19.06 -9.91 -0.31
C VAL A 19 -19.29 -10.07 -1.82
N LYS A 20 -18.27 -10.51 -2.57
CA LYS A 20 -18.35 -10.75 -4.01
C LYS A 20 -18.79 -12.17 -4.37
N GLY A 21 -19.00 -13.05 -3.40
CA GLY A 21 -19.37 -14.45 -3.64
C GLY A 21 -18.29 -15.26 -4.36
N TYR A 22 -17.02 -14.87 -4.23
CA TYR A 22 -15.93 -15.55 -4.93
C TYR A 22 -15.49 -16.84 -4.20
N PRO A 23 -14.99 -17.85 -4.94
CA PRO A 23 -14.50 -19.11 -4.37
C PRO A 23 -13.41 -18.93 -3.30
N ASP A 24 -13.31 -19.89 -2.37
CA ASP A 24 -12.34 -19.86 -1.27
C ASP A 24 -10.88 -20.04 -1.75
N ASP A 25 -10.68 -20.65 -2.91
CA ASP A 25 -9.38 -20.87 -3.55
C ASP A 25 -8.94 -19.72 -4.48
N LEU A 26 -9.72 -18.63 -4.54
CA LEU A 26 -9.36 -17.46 -5.33
C LEU A 26 -7.98 -16.94 -4.93
N LYS A 27 -7.10 -16.82 -5.91
CA LYS A 27 -5.77 -16.24 -5.73
C LYS A 27 -5.84 -14.71 -5.75
N ALA A 28 -5.05 -14.10 -4.87
CA ALA A 28 -4.81 -12.67 -4.79
C ALA A 28 -3.38 -12.36 -5.23
N ILE A 29 -3.18 -11.21 -5.88
CA ILE A 29 -1.85 -10.65 -6.11
C ILE A 29 -1.66 -9.50 -5.13
N TRP A 30 -0.65 -9.60 -4.29
CA TRP A 30 -0.21 -8.50 -3.44
C TRP A 30 0.97 -7.79 -4.09
N VAL A 31 0.69 -6.63 -4.68
CA VAL A 31 1.71 -5.72 -5.21
C VAL A 31 2.35 -4.95 -4.06
N ILE A 32 3.65 -5.14 -3.85
CA ILE A 32 4.40 -4.59 -2.71
C ILE A 32 5.78 -4.09 -3.13
N ASP A 33 6.33 -3.10 -2.43
CA ASP A 33 7.72 -2.68 -2.65
C ASP A 33 8.72 -3.78 -2.29
N CYS A 34 9.91 -3.73 -2.88
CA CYS A 34 10.99 -4.69 -2.65
C CYS A 34 11.85 -4.37 -1.42
N TRP A 35 11.27 -3.83 -0.34
CA TRP A 35 12.02 -3.57 0.89
C TRP A 35 12.53 -4.88 1.54
N SER A 36 13.64 -4.80 2.28
CA SER A 36 14.34 -5.98 2.81
C SER A 36 13.47 -6.85 3.71
N VAL A 37 12.60 -6.23 4.51
CA VAL A 37 11.65 -6.95 5.38
C VAL A 37 10.62 -7.74 4.56
N HIS A 38 10.22 -7.23 3.39
CA HIS A 38 9.26 -7.90 2.51
C HIS A 38 9.90 -9.02 1.68
N ARG A 39 11.22 -8.99 1.49
CA ARG A 39 11.99 -9.97 0.70
C ARG A 39 12.75 -10.98 1.54
N SER A 40 12.64 -10.93 2.87
CA SER A 40 13.36 -11.90 3.70
C SER A 40 12.84 -13.31 3.41
N GLU A 41 13.76 -14.27 3.36
CA GLU A 41 13.42 -15.68 3.10
C GLU A 41 12.43 -16.20 4.15
N GLU A 42 12.64 -15.84 5.42
CA GLU A 42 11.75 -16.18 6.51
C GLU A 42 10.30 -15.71 6.28
N PHE A 43 10.14 -14.47 5.81
CA PHE A 43 8.82 -13.92 5.53
C PHE A 43 8.19 -14.56 4.30
N CYS A 44 8.96 -14.76 3.22
CA CYS A 44 8.47 -15.37 1.99
C CYS A 44 8.03 -16.82 2.22
N ARG A 45 8.82 -17.60 2.98
CA ARG A 45 8.48 -18.97 3.37
C ARG A 45 7.20 -19.00 4.21
N TRP A 46 7.12 -18.14 5.23
CA TRP A 46 5.93 -18.03 6.07
C TRP A 46 4.68 -17.68 5.25
N MET A 47 4.77 -16.74 4.30
CA MET A 47 3.67 -16.40 3.39
C MET A 47 3.24 -17.59 2.53
N ALA A 48 4.19 -18.32 1.96
CA ALA A 48 3.91 -19.48 1.12
C ALA A 48 3.21 -20.62 1.89
N GLU A 49 3.62 -20.84 3.14
CA GLU A 49 3.07 -21.89 4.01
C GLU A 49 1.68 -21.52 4.58
N ASN A 50 1.51 -20.27 5.05
CA ASN A 50 0.32 -19.87 5.80
C ASN A 50 -0.74 -19.18 4.93
N HIS A 51 -0.33 -18.57 3.83
CA HIS A 51 -1.20 -17.79 2.94
C HIS A 51 -0.97 -18.12 1.46
N PRO A 52 -1.10 -19.40 1.03
CA PRO A 52 -0.80 -19.85 -0.33
C PRO A 52 -1.72 -19.26 -1.42
N ASN A 53 -2.79 -18.59 -1.02
CA ASN A 53 -3.68 -17.88 -1.94
C ASN A 53 -3.20 -16.45 -2.25
N ILE A 54 -2.18 -15.94 -1.56
CA ILE A 54 -1.62 -14.61 -1.78
C ILE A 54 -0.27 -14.72 -2.47
N ILE A 55 -0.20 -14.23 -3.71
CA ILE A 55 1.00 -14.21 -4.53
C ILE A 55 1.67 -12.85 -4.35
N LEU A 56 2.94 -12.84 -3.93
CA LEU A 56 3.73 -11.62 -3.79
C LEU A 56 4.25 -11.17 -5.16
N LEU A 57 3.97 -9.92 -5.53
CA LEU A 57 4.52 -9.27 -6.71
C LEU A 57 5.30 -8.03 -6.30
N TYR A 58 6.63 -8.09 -6.45
CA TYR A 58 7.50 -6.99 -6.04
C TYR A 58 7.64 -5.94 -7.12
N ILE A 59 7.47 -4.67 -6.73
CA ILE A 59 7.87 -3.54 -7.55
C ILE A 59 9.40 -3.40 -7.49
N PRO A 60 10.10 -3.22 -8.64
CA PRO A 60 11.54 -2.99 -8.66
C PRO A 60 11.95 -1.79 -7.79
N ALA A 61 13.17 -1.87 -7.25
CA ALA A 61 13.73 -0.81 -6.43
C ALA A 61 13.71 0.53 -7.18
N ASN A 62 13.38 1.61 -6.47
CA ASN A 62 13.23 2.97 -7.02
C ASN A 62 12.12 3.13 -8.06
N CYS A 63 11.28 2.13 -8.30
CA CYS A 63 10.17 2.23 -9.24
C CYS A 63 8.79 2.33 -8.57
N THR A 64 8.70 2.44 -7.24
CA THR A 64 7.41 2.57 -6.53
C THR A 64 6.63 3.79 -6.97
N GLY A 65 7.29 4.95 -7.10
CA GLY A 65 6.67 6.18 -7.61
C GLY A 65 6.23 6.14 -9.08
N ILE A 66 6.47 5.03 -9.79
CA ILE A 66 6.10 4.82 -11.20
C ILE A 66 5.07 3.69 -11.30
N PHE A 67 5.33 2.55 -10.66
CA PHE A 67 4.56 1.32 -10.85
C PHE A 67 3.71 0.91 -9.65
N GLN A 68 3.94 1.45 -8.45
CA GLN A 68 3.13 1.09 -7.28
C GLN A 68 1.78 1.84 -7.32
N PRO A 69 0.64 1.14 -7.51
CA PRO A 69 -0.65 1.81 -7.69
C PRO A 69 -1.06 2.63 -6.46
N CYS A 70 -0.68 2.17 -5.27
CA CYS A 70 -0.93 2.88 -4.02
C CYS A 70 -0.22 4.25 -3.98
N ASP A 71 1.05 4.31 -4.41
CA ASP A 71 1.85 5.54 -4.37
C ASP A 71 1.38 6.53 -5.43
N VAL A 72 1.22 6.06 -6.67
CA VAL A 72 0.87 6.90 -7.82
C VAL A 72 -0.58 7.35 -7.75
N GLY A 73 -1.49 6.47 -7.36
CA GLY A 73 -2.93 6.71 -7.39
C GLY A 73 -3.46 7.32 -6.11
N MET A 74 -3.32 6.64 -4.96
CA MET A 74 -3.99 7.04 -3.72
C MET A 74 -3.17 8.03 -2.89
N GLN A 75 -1.89 7.72 -2.66
CA GLN A 75 -1.07 8.53 -1.76
C GLN A 75 -0.67 9.87 -2.38
N ARG A 76 -0.40 9.94 -3.69
CA ARG A 76 0.04 11.18 -4.33
C ARG A 76 -0.98 12.32 -4.20
N PRO A 77 -2.27 12.16 -4.55
CA PRO A 77 -3.26 13.21 -4.34
C PRO A 77 -3.40 13.61 -2.86
N LEU A 78 -3.42 12.63 -1.95
CA LEU A 78 -3.48 12.88 -0.51
C LEU A 78 -2.30 13.73 -0.03
N LYS A 79 -1.07 13.36 -0.40
CA LYS A 79 0.15 14.08 -0.02
C LYS A 79 0.16 15.52 -0.57
N LEU A 80 -0.36 15.74 -1.79
CA LEU A 80 -0.48 17.08 -2.36
C LEU A 80 -1.49 17.95 -1.60
N LEU A 81 -2.63 17.38 -1.22
CA LEU A 81 -3.62 18.07 -0.40
C LEU A 81 -3.05 18.42 0.98
N LEU A 82 -2.43 17.45 1.66
CA LEU A 82 -1.79 17.68 2.95
C LEU A 82 -0.73 18.79 2.84
N LYS A 83 0.12 18.76 1.81
CA LYS A 83 1.11 19.82 1.57
C LYS A 83 0.45 21.20 1.41
N ARG A 84 -0.67 21.29 0.70
CA ARG A 84 -1.40 22.55 0.54
C ARG A 84 -1.93 23.05 1.89
N PHE A 85 -2.64 22.20 2.63
CA PHE A 85 -3.19 22.55 3.94
C PHE A 85 -2.10 22.96 4.93
N SER A 86 -0.96 22.25 4.95
CA SER A 86 0.15 22.57 5.85
C SER A 86 0.88 23.87 5.51
N LEU A 87 0.65 24.45 4.33
CA LEU A 87 1.30 25.69 3.89
C LEU A 87 0.31 26.85 3.73
N GLU A 88 -0.97 26.63 4.02
CA GLU A 88 -2.03 27.61 3.79
C GLU A 88 -1.77 28.90 4.58
N ASP A 89 -1.49 28.80 5.88
CA ASP A 89 -1.19 29.94 6.75
C ASP A 89 0.01 30.76 6.25
N VAL A 90 1.07 30.08 5.81
CA VAL A 90 2.29 30.73 5.29
C VAL A 90 2.00 31.46 3.98
N VAL A 91 1.19 30.85 3.10
CA VAL A 91 0.79 31.47 1.84
C VAL A 91 -0.05 32.72 2.11
N GLU A 92 -0.97 32.67 3.08
CA GLU A 92 -1.78 33.83 3.46
C GLU A 92 -0.93 34.97 4.06
N GLU A 93 0.00 34.65 4.96
CA GLU A 93 0.91 35.64 5.56
C GLU A 93 1.73 36.35 4.49
N VAL A 94 2.38 35.58 3.62
CA VAL A 94 3.23 36.12 2.56
C VAL A 94 2.41 36.92 1.55
N SER A 95 1.20 36.47 1.19
CA SER A 95 0.35 37.21 0.23
C SER A 95 -0.02 38.59 0.77
N LYS A 96 -0.37 38.71 2.05
CA LYS A 96 -0.68 40.00 2.71
C LYS A 96 0.51 40.96 2.76
N ALA A 97 1.74 40.44 2.79
CA ALA A 97 2.94 41.28 2.83
C ALA A 97 3.29 41.93 1.48
N PHE A 98 2.68 41.46 0.38
CA PHE A 98 2.88 41.97 -0.98
C PHE A 98 1.67 42.77 -1.52
N GLU A 99 0.59 42.90 -0.75
CA GLU A 99 -0.53 43.81 -0.99
C GLU A 99 -0.27 45.19 -0.35
#